data_AF-A0A2R5FAB5-F1
#
_entry.id   AF-A0A2R5FAB5-F1
#
_cell.length_a   1.000
_cell.length_b   1.000
_cell.length_c   1.000
_cell.angle_alpha   90.00
_cell.angle_beta   90.00
_cell.angle_gamma   90.00
#
_symmetry.space_group_name_H-M   'P 1'
#
loop_
_entity.id
_entity.type
_entity.pdbx_description
1 polymer ?
#
loop_
_entity_poly.entity_id
_entity_poly.type
_entity_poly.pdbx_seq_one_letter_code
_entity_poly.pdbx_strand_id
1 'polypeptide(L)'
;MATMQHLILQCAYIGAPIQIQEAVDGSGIHAWVYSNQDSRIILLADGPQNRGVSATNGFGAYAEALRRELNRFSPGPSQWIWYELDSTGRFDEVSVTGCVAEFRPLHEPPHSPSSNEAFMARIERTLPDSYEYWQMALFQLGHLEELV
;
A
#
# COMPACT_ATOMS: atom_id res chain seq x y z
N MET A 1 -2.19 19.86 -12.47
CA MET A 1 -1.14 19.08 -11.78
C MET A 1 -1.43 19.17 -10.30
N ALA A 2 -1.91 18.08 -9.69
CA ALA A 2 -2.20 18.06 -8.26
C ALA A 2 -0.89 17.80 -7.50
N THR A 3 -0.47 18.76 -6.69
CA THR A 3 0.65 18.62 -5.77
C THR A 3 0.26 17.59 -4.70
N MET A 4 0.88 16.42 -4.71
CA MET A 4 0.66 15.39 -3.70
C MET A 4 1.15 15.92 -2.34
N GLN A 5 0.22 16.15 -1.41
CA GLN A 5 0.53 16.67 -0.08
C GLN A 5 1.09 15.57 0.81
N HIS A 6 2.21 15.86 1.48
CA HIS A 6 2.77 15.07 2.58
C HIS A 6 1.75 14.92 3.71
N LEU A 7 1.38 13.67 4.04
CA LEU A 7 0.40 13.42 5.09
C LEU A 7 0.89 12.30 6.02
N ILE A 8 1.29 12.70 7.22
CA ILE A 8 1.64 11.79 8.31
C ILE A 8 0.41 11.59 9.17
N LEU A 9 -0.07 10.36 9.29
CA LEU A 9 -1.23 10.00 10.09
C LEU A 9 -0.81 9.21 11.30
N GLN A 10 -1.30 9.56 12.49
CA GLN A 10 -1.12 8.71 13.67
C GLN A 10 -2.29 7.73 13.79
N CYS A 11 -2.01 6.43 13.74
CA CYS A 11 -3.00 5.42 14.10
C CYS A 11 -2.99 5.22 15.62
N ALA A 12 -3.95 5.82 16.32
CA ALA A 12 -4.02 5.84 17.79
C ALA A 12 -4.10 4.45 18.44
N TYR A 13 -4.46 3.40 17.69
CA TYR A 13 -4.69 2.06 18.22
C TYR A 13 -3.45 1.15 18.24
N ILE A 14 -2.40 1.49 17.47
CA ILE A 14 -1.25 0.58 17.27
C ILE A 14 0.09 1.28 17.56
N GLY A 15 0.04 2.58 17.92
CA GLY A 15 1.23 3.32 18.35
C GLY A 15 2.24 3.64 17.23
N ALA A 16 1.91 3.34 15.97
CA ALA A 16 2.75 3.62 14.81
C ALA A 16 2.08 4.66 13.88
N PRO A 17 2.83 5.67 13.41
CA PRO A 17 2.34 6.54 12.35
C PRO A 17 2.23 5.78 11.03
N ILE A 18 1.14 5.99 10.30
CA ILE A 18 1.03 5.72 8.87
C ILE A 18 1.66 6.91 8.15
N GLN A 19 2.75 6.68 7.44
CA GLN A 19 3.36 7.69 6.59
C GLN A 19 2.87 7.47 5.15
N ILE A 20 2.18 8.46 4.59
CA ILE A 20 2.00 8.56 3.13
C ILE A 20 3.28 9.22 2.63
N GLN A 21 4.20 8.45 2.05
CA GLN A 21 5.55 8.94 1.76
C GLN A 21 5.55 10.17 0.83
N GLU A 22 6.13 11.26 1.33
CA GLU A 22 7.57 11.52 1.15
C GLU A 22 8.23 11.41 2.54
N ALA A 23 9.31 10.63 2.66
CA ALA A 23 9.84 10.15 3.93
C ALA A 23 10.55 11.22 4.78
N VAL A 24 10.30 11.22 6.11
CA VAL A 24 11.30 11.57 7.13
C VAL A 24 11.05 10.67 8.35
N ASP A 25 12.11 9.98 8.79
CA ASP A 25 12.21 8.98 9.87
C ASP A 25 11.55 7.61 9.59
N GLY A 26 12.41 6.62 9.32
CA GLY A 26 12.09 5.26 8.86
C GLY A 26 11.40 4.33 9.86
N SER A 27 10.60 4.87 10.78
CA SER A 27 9.78 4.11 11.73
C SER A 27 8.29 4.22 11.37
N GLY A 28 7.60 3.09 11.16
CA GLY A 28 6.14 3.07 11.00
C GLY A 28 5.61 2.00 10.05
N ILE A 29 4.33 2.13 9.71
CA ILE A 29 3.69 1.47 8.56
C ILE A 29 3.68 2.49 7.42
N HIS A 30 4.09 2.07 6.23
CA HIS A 30 4.07 2.93 5.07
C HIS A 30 2.84 2.63 4.22
N ALA A 31 2.22 3.68 3.69
CA ALA A 31 1.11 3.57 2.76
C ALA A 31 1.46 4.26 1.44
N TRP A 32 1.56 3.49 0.35
CA TRP A 32 1.59 4.03 -1.01
C TRP A 32 0.20 4.04 -1.57
N VAL A 33 -0.19 5.15 -2.19
CA VAL A 33 -1.55 5.41 -2.63
C VAL A 33 -1.51 5.98 -4.04
N TYR A 34 -2.01 5.20 -4.99
CA TYR A 34 -2.35 5.71 -6.32
C TYR A 34 -3.86 5.95 -6.40
N SER A 35 -4.27 7.10 -6.93
CA SER A 35 -5.69 7.43 -7.11
C SER A 35 -5.94 7.97 -8.51
N ASN A 36 -7.01 7.50 -9.16
CA ASN A 36 -7.64 8.16 -10.29
C ASN A 36 -9.11 8.50 -9.94
N GLN A 37 -9.92 8.86 -10.94
CA GLN A 37 -11.32 9.25 -10.72
C GLN A 37 -12.20 8.11 -10.19
N ASP A 38 -11.94 6.87 -10.61
CA ASP A 38 -12.81 5.74 -10.35
C ASP A 38 -12.33 4.85 -9.20
N SER A 39 -11.02 4.81 -9.00
CA SER A 39 -10.35 3.79 -8.21
C SER A 39 -9.14 4.32 -7.46
N ARG A 40 -8.85 3.68 -6.33
CA ARG A 40 -7.67 3.93 -5.52
C ARG A 40 -7.04 2.62 -5.11
N ILE A 41 -5.75 2.50 -5.39
CA ILE A 41 -4.92 1.37 -5.04
C ILE A 41 -4.04 1.78 -3.87
N ILE A 42 -4.04 0.95 -2.82
CA ILE A 42 -3.25 1.17 -1.62
C ILE A 42 -2.37 -0.05 -1.37
N LEU A 43 -1.09 0.20 -1.11
CA LEU A 43 -0.16 -0.78 -0.57
C LEU A 43 0.22 -0.37 0.85
N LEU A 44 -0.05 -1.25 1.83
CA LEU A 44 0.50 -1.11 3.18
C LEU A 44 1.68 -2.05 3.34
N ALA A 45 2.79 -1.54 3.86
CA ALA A 45 3.98 -2.33 4.14
C ALA A 45 4.64 -1.90 5.46
N ASP A 46 5.39 -2.81 6.07
CA ASP A 46 6.25 -2.47 7.20
C ASP A 46 7.43 -1.61 6.73
N GLY A 47 7.75 -0.55 7.46
CA GLY A 47 8.97 0.23 7.22
C GLY A 47 10.23 -0.60 7.53
N PRO A 48 11.35 -0.40 6.81
CA PRO A 48 12.54 -1.25 6.92
C PRO A 48 13.20 -1.25 8.31
N GLN A 49 12.96 -0.25 9.15
CA GLN A 49 13.51 -0.18 10.51
C GLN A 49 12.55 -0.68 11.59
N ASN A 50 11.33 -1.09 11.23
CA ASN A 50 10.28 -1.40 12.19
C ASN A 50 10.13 -2.91 12.44
N ARG A 51 11.11 -3.50 13.13
CA ARG A 51 11.04 -4.90 13.57
C ARG A 51 10.07 -5.04 14.75
N GLY A 52 8.84 -5.48 14.49
CA GLY A 52 7.88 -5.86 15.54
C GLY A 52 6.49 -5.21 15.44
N VAL A 53 6.31 -4.23 14.55
CA VAL A 53 4.98 -3.78 14.12
C VAL A 53 4.67 -4.52 12.84
N SER A 54 3.56 -5.26 12.82
CA SER A 54 3.11 -5.99 11.64
C SER A 54 1.98 -5.22 10.98
N ALA A 55 2.17 -4.85 9.71
CA ALA A 55 1.13 -4.33 8.83
C ALA A 55 -0.08 -5.28 8.85
N THR A 56 0.17 -6.58 8.75
CA THR A 56 -0.84 -7.66 8.78
C THR A 56 -1.72 -7.60 10.04
N ASN A 57 -1.11 -7.56 11.24
CA ASN A 57 -1.85 -7.60 12.52
C ASN A 57 -2.69 -6.34 12.80
N GLY A 58 -2.35 -5.23 12.14
CA GLY A 58 -3.03 -3.94 12.29
C GLY A 58 -3.84 -3.49 11.08
N PHE A 59 -3.85 -4.29 10.00
CA PHE A 59 -4.18 -3.80 8.66
C PHE A 59 -5.54 -3.12 8.59
N GLY A 60 -6.59 -3.76 9.12
CA GLY A 60 -7.94 -3.20 9.05
C GLY A 60 -8.07 -1.86 9.79
N ALA A 61 -7.37 -1.68 10.91
CA ALA A 61 -7.36 -0.41 11.63
C ALA A 61 -6.56 0.66 10.86
N TYR A 62 -5.42 0.30 10.27
CA TYR A 62 -4.65 1.21 9.42
C TYR A 62 -5.45 1.61 8.16
N ALA A 63 -6.08 0.64 7.51
CA ALA A 63 -6.91 0.85 6.33
C ALA A 63 -8.09 1.78 6.63
N GLU A 64 -8.80 1.59 7.74
CA GLU A 64 -9.90 2.46 8.13
C GLU A 64 -9.42 3.88 8.48
N ALA A 65 -8.29 4.01 9.18
CA ALA A 65 -7.68 5.32 9.48
C ALA A 65 -7.30 6.06 8.19
N LEU A 66 -6.64 5.37 7.26
CA LEU A 66 -6.24 5.91 5.96
C LEU A 66 -7.45 6.27 5.10
N ARG A 67 -8.48 5.41 5.08
CA ARG A 67 -9.73 5.66 4.35
C ARG A 67 -10.43 6.92 4.83
N ARG A 68 -10.56 7.09 6.15
CA ARG A 68 -11.14 8.30 6.76
C ARG A 68 -10.38 9.54 6.37
N GLU A 69 -9.05 9.47 6.39
CA GLU A 69 -8.24 10.62 6.07
C GLU A 69 -8.30 11.01 4.59
N LEU A 70 -8.06 10.05 3.69
CA LEU A 70 -8.05 10.32 2.26
C LEU A 70 -9.42 10.85 1.76
N ASN A 71 -10.53 10.42 2.38
CA ASN A 71 -11.86 10.94 2.11
C ASN A 71 -12.07 12.40 2.54
N ARG A 72 -11.24 12.96 3.45
CA ARG A 72 -11.29 14.39 3.79
C ARG A 72 -10.72 15.26 2.67
N PHE A 73 -9.71 14.76 1.95
CA PHE A 73 -9.00 15.51 0.91
C PHE A 73 -9.61 15.34 -0.48
N SER A 74 -10.20 14.17 -0.75
CA SER A 74 -10.79 13.86 -2.04
C SER A 74 -12.01 12.97 -1.81
N PRO A 75 -13.21 13.33 -2.34
CA PRO A 75 -14.38 12.47 -2.27
C PRO A 75 -14.01 11.06 -2.71
N GLY A 76 -14.44 10.06 -1.92
CA GLY A 76 -13.96 8.70 -2.07
C GLY A 76 -14.22 8.14 -3.48
N PRO A 77 -13.24 7.47 -4.10
CA PRO A 77 -13.44 6.76 -5.36
C PRO A 77 -14.47 5.66 -5.19
N SER A 78 -15.03 5.20 -6.31
CA SER A 78 -15.99 4.09 -6.32
C SER A 78 -15.38 2.76 -5.84
N GLN A 79 -14.07 2.60 -6.03
CA GLN A 79 -13.35 1.37 -5.72
C GLN A 79 -12.08 1.61 -4.91
N TRP A 80 -11.88 0.78 -3.89
CA TRP A 80 -10.66 0.71 -3.10
C TRP A 80 -10.06 -0.67 -3.27
N ILE A 81 -8.79 -0.73 -3.68
CA ILE A 81 -8.05 -1.97 -3.87
C ILE A 81 -6.88 -1.93 -2.88
N TRP A 82 -6.83 -2.94 -2.01
CA TRP A 82 -5.86 -3.00 -0.93
C TRP A 82 -4.90 -4.15 -1.16
N TYR A 83 -3.62 -3.86 -0.97
CA TYR A 83 -2.55 -4.81 -0.95
C TYR A 83 -1.76 -4.68 0.33
N GLU A 84 -1.24 -5.81 0.80
CA GLU A 84 -0.22 -5.88 1.83
C GLU A 84 1.08 -6.37 1.21
N LEU A 85 2.19 -5.85 1.72
CA LEU A 85 3.52 -6.38 1.48
C LEU A 85 4.15 -6.71 2.83
N ASP A 86 4.32 -7.99 3.08
CA ASP A 86 4.87 -8.47 4.32
C ASP A 86 6.41 -8.30 4.38
N SER A 87 6.96 -8.45 5.58
CA SER A 87 8.41 -8.37 5.82
C SER A 87 9.26 -9.42 5.07
N THR A 88 8.64 -10.44 4.46
CA THR A 88 9.31 -11.46 3.64
C THR A 88 9.27 -11.14 2.15
N GLY A 89 8.65 -10.02 1.77
CA GLY A 89 8.51 -9.59 0.37
C GLY A 89 7.33 -10.23 -0.35
N ARG A 90 6.31 -10.70 0.37
CA ARG A 90 5.13 -11.32 -0.22
C ARG A 90 3.97 -10.33 -0.32
N PHE A 91 3.32 -10.32 -1.48
CA PHE A 91 2.10 -9.55 -1.74
C PHE A 91 0.82 -10.35 -1.49
N ASP A 92 -0.08 -9.78 -0.70
CA ASP A 92 -1.43 -10.30 -0.52
C ASP A 92 -2.47 -9.27 -0.97
N GLU A 93 -3.55 -9.76 -1.61
CA GLU A 93 -4.77 -8.99 -1.81
C GLU A 93 -5.53 -8.94 -0.49
N VAL A 94 -6.01 -7.76 -0.13
CA VAL A 94 -6.72 -7.57 1.13
C VAL A 94 -8.16 -7.10 0.89
N SER A 95 -9.11 -7.84 1.46
CA SER A 95 -10.48 -7.37 1.58
C SER A 95 -10.68 -6.70 2.92
N VAL A 96 -11.17 -5.46 2.93
CA VAL A 96 -11.37 -4.67 4.16
C VAL A 96 -12.86 -4.39 4.35
N THR A 97 -13.41 -4.83 5.48
CA THR A 97 -14.77 -4.50 5.93
C THR A 97 -14.72 -3.91 7.33
N GLY A 98 -14.89 -2.59 7.43
CA GLY A 98 -14.66 -1.87 8.69
C GLY A 98 -13.21 -2.00 9.13
N CYS A 99 -12.96 -2.50 10.35
CA CYS A 99 -11.61 -2.78 10.86
C CYS A 99 -11.16 -4.23 10.66
N VAL A 100 -11.92 -5.05 9.92
CA VAL A 100 -11.58 -6.45 9.64
C VAL A 100 -10.90 -6.53 8.28
N ALA A 101 -9.77 -7.25 8.22
CA ALA A 101 -9.01 -7.50 7.01
C ALA A 101 -8.93 -9.01 6.75
N GLU A 102 -9.21 -9.41 5.51
CA GLU A 102 -8.99 -10.77 5.02
C GLU A 102 -7.90 -10.75 3.95
N PHE A 103 -6.88 -11.59 4.12
CA PHE A 103 -5.72 -11.66 3.24
C PHE A 103 -5.81 -12.88 2.33
N ARG A 104 -5.44 -12.71 1.07
CA ARG A 104 -5.36 -13.80 0.10
C ARG A 104 -4.09 -13.64 -0.74
N PRO A 105 -3.37 -14.73 -1.04
CA PRO A 105 -2.23 -14.67 -1.95
C PRO A 105 -2.61 -14.00 -3.26
N LEU A 106 -1.82 -13.00 -3.67
CA LEU A 106 -2.03 -12.37 -4.96
C LEU A 106 -1.68 -13.38 -6.07
N HIS A 107 -2.68 -13.77 -6.84
CA HIS A 107 -2.50 -14.65 -7.99
C HIS A 107 -2.60 -13.84 -9.30
N GLU A 108 -1.55 -13.89 -10.11
CA GLU A 108 -1.51 -13.35 -11.47
C GLU A 108 -0.62 -14.24 -12.37
N PRO A 109 -1.21 -15.20 -13.11
CA PRO A 109 -0.44 -16.08 -13.99
C PRO A 109 0.29 -15.32 -15.11
N PRO A 110 1.49 -15.77 -15.54
CA PRO A 110 2.18 -17.00 -15.15
C PRO A 110 3.09 -16.85 -13.92
N HIS A 111 3.01 -15.73 -13.20
CA HIS A 111 3.91 -15.42 -12.11
C HIS A 111 3.61 -16.24 -10.85
N SER A 112 4.65 -16.38 -10.01
CA SER A 112 4.51 -17.02 -8.71
C SER A 112 3.54 -16.23 -7.83
N PRO A 113 2.65 -16.89 -7.05
CA PRO A 113 1.73 -16.19 -6.17
C PRO A 113 2.47 -15.33 -5.14
N SER A 114 1.90 -14.17 -4.82
CA SER A 114 2.45 -13.18 -3.90
C SER A 114 3.82 -12.61 -4.29
N SER A 115 4.28 -12.79 -5.54
CA SER A 115 5.57 -12.23 -5.98
C SER A 115 5.45 -10.77 -6.47
N ASN A 116 6.58 -10.09 -6.54
CA ASN A 116 6.68 -8.73 -7.10
C ASN A 116 6.19 -8.70 -8.55
N GLU A 117 6.53 -9.72 -9.34
CA GLU A 117 6.09 -9.84 -10.73
C GLU A 117 4.58 -10.04 -10.83
N ALA A 118 3.98 -10.84 -9.92
CA ALA A 118 2.53 -10.99 -9.87
C ALA A 118 1.83 -9.67 -9.54
N PHE A 119 2.40 -8.88 -8.62
CA PHE A 119 1.91 -7.54 -8.30
C PHE A 119 2.03 -6.59 -9.48
N MET A 120 3.21 -6.48 -10.09
CA MET A 120 3.42 -5.59 -11.23
C MET A 120 2.55 -5.97 -12.44
N ALA A 121 2.40 -7.26 -12.74
CA ALA A 121 1.51 -7.74 -13.79
C ALA A 121 0.03 -7.42 -13.50
N ARG A 122 -0.41 -7.55 -12.24
CA ARG A 122 -1.75 -7.16 -11.82
C ARG A 122 -1.99 -5.66 -12.02
N ILE A 123 -1.02 -4.83 -11.62
CA ILE A 123 -1.08 -3.38 -11.80
C ILE A 123 -1.14 -3.01 -13.28
N GLU A 124 -0.26 -3.57 -14.12
CA GLU A 124 -0.25 -3.34 -15.57
C GLU A 124 -1.59 -3.68 -16.21
N ARG A 125 -2.21 -4.80 -15.81
CA ARG A 125 -3.50 -5.25 -16.34
C ARG A 125 -4.68 -4.41 -15.87
N THR A 126 -4.68 -3.97 -14.61
CA THR A 126 -5.86 -3.33 -14.00
C THR A 126 -5.84 -1.81 -14.07
N LEU A 127 -4.65 -1.21 -13.99
CA LEU A 127 -4.48 0.24 -13.98
C LEU A 127 -3.10 0.61 -14.57
N PRO A 128 -2.91 0.45 -15.89
CA PRO A 128 -1.61 0.62 -16.55
C PRO A 128 -1.00 2.01 -16.33
N ASP A 129 -1.81 3.05 -16.23
CA ASP A 129 -1.37 4.43 -15.97
C ASP A 129 -0.71 4.62 -14.59
N SER A 130 -0.80 3.61 -13.71
CA SER A 130 -0.14 3.59 -12.40
C SER A 130 1.16 2.79 -12.38
N TYR A 131 1.54 2.14 -13.49
CA TYR A 131 2.65 1.19 -13.52
C TYR A 131 3.99 1.80 -13.09
N GLU A 132 4.37 2.95 -13.66
CA GLU A 132 5.62 3.65 -13.31
C GLU A 132 5.65 4.08 -11.84
N TYR A 133 4.50 4.52 -11.30
CA TYR A 133 4.37 4.87 -9.88
C TYR A 133 4.70 3.68 -8.99
N TRP A 134 4.13 2.51 -9.31
CA TRP A 134 4.36 1.29 -8.53
C TRP A 134 5.78 0.74 -8.69
N GLN A 135 6.38 0.84 -9.87
CA GLN A 135 7.81 0.52 -10.05
C GLN A 135 8.69 1.36 -9.13
N MET A 136 8.48 2.69 -9.09
CA MET A 136 9.22 3.57 -8.19
C MET A 136 8.98 3.22 -6.72
N ALA A 137 7.73 2.95 -6.32
CA ALA A 137 7.40 2.57 -4.96
C ALA A 137 8.13 1.29 -4.52
N LEU A 138 8.17 0.26 -5.37
CA LEU A 138 8.88 -0.99 -5.07
C LEU A 138 10.40 -0.81 -5.05
N PHE A 139 10.95 0.03 -5.94
CA PHE A 139 12.37 0.37 -5.90
C PHE A 139 12.74 1.07 -4.58
N GLN A 140 11.94 2.02 -4.11
CA GLN A 140 12.15 2.70 -2.83
C GLN A 140 12.08 1.77 -1.62
N LEU A 141 11.31 0.69 -1.73
CA LEU A 141 11.24 -0.36 -0.71
C LEU A 141 12.41 -1.37 -0.79
N GLY A 142 13.24 -1.32 -1.83
CA GLY A 142 14.31 -2.29 -2.06
C GLY A 142 13.83 -3.62 -2.64
N HIS A 143 12.65 -3.64 -3.26
CA HIS A 143 12.06 -4.84 -3.88
C HIS A 143 12.26 -4.92 -5.41
N LEU A 144 12.96 -3.97 -6.02
CA LEU A 144 13.45 -4.07 -7.39
C LEU A 144 14.97 -3.86 -7.41
N GLU A 145 15.70 -4.70 -8.16
CA GLU A 145 17.10 -4.43 -8.50
C GLU A 145 17.18 -3.18 -9.40
N GLU A 146 18.29 -2.43 -9.35
CA GLU A 146 18.45 -1.13 -10.03
C GLU A 146 17.92 -1.12 -11.48
N LEU A 147 17.11 -0.11 -11.81
CA LEU A 147 16.74 0.19 -13.20
C LEU A 147 18.02 0.62 -13.95
N VAL A 148 18.59 -0.28 -14.74
CA VAL A 148 19.71 0.00 -15.66
C VAL A 148 19.21 0.68 -16.93
#